data_AF-A0A848SL40-F1
#
_entry.id   AF-A0A848SL40-F1
#
_cell.length_a   1.000
_cell.length_b   1.000
_cell.length_c   1.000
_cell.angle_alpha   90.00
_cell.angle_beta   90.00
_cell.angle_gamma   90.00
#
_symmetry.space_group_name_H-M   'P 1'
#
loop_
_entity.id
_entity.type
_entity.pdbx_description
1 polymer ?
#
loop_
_entity_poly.entity_id
_entity_poly.type
_entity_poly.pdbx_seq_one_letter_code
_entity_poly.pdbx_strand_id
1 'polypeptide(L)'
;MEGEVITKGFGLIAFGTFFVWRGVDGWKQRRSGRLGLNESATFNDGKVDDLPANRWERGMTYIQPVLMLAFGPIMIGLGLILLTE
;
A
#
# COMPACT_ATOMS: atom_id res chain seq x y z
N MET A 1 26.85 5.19 -19.19
CA MET A 1 25.68 4.34 -19.52
C MET A 1 25.40 3.35 -18.39
N GLU A 2 26.37 2.56 -17.92
CA GLU A 2 26.19 1.59 -16.83
C GLU A 2 25.70 2.20 -15.50
N GLY A 3 26.28 3.32 -15.04
CA GLY A 3 25.86 3.96 -13.77
C GLY A 3 24.41 4.47 -13.76
N GLU A 4 23.86 4.80 -14.93
CA GLU A 4 22.47 5.24 -15.06
C GLU A 4 21.50 4.06 -14.92
N VAL A 5 21.85 2.92 -15.50
CA VAL A 5 21.08 1.67 -15.40
C VAL A 5 21.06 1.18 -13.96
N ILE A 6 22.22 1.20 -13.28
CA ILE A 6 22.33 0.81 -11.86
C ILE A 6 21.46 1.70 -10.98
N THR A 7 21.52 3.02 -11.19
CA THR A 7 20.72 3.97 -10.40
C THR A 7 19.22 3.79 -10.64
N LYS A 8 18.79 3.55 -11.90
CA LYS A 8 17.39 3.30 -12.26
C LYS A 8 16.88 1.97 -11.68
N GLY A 9 17.66 0.91 -11.80
CA GLY A 9 17.33 -0.41 -11.26
C GLY A 9 17.20 -0.40 -9.75
N PHE A 10 18.17 0.23 -9.05
CA PHE A 10 18.10 0.38 -7.60
C PHE A 10 16.92 1.26 -7.16
N GLY A 11 16.63 2.33 -7.91
CA GLY A 11 15.46 3.18 -7.70
C GLY A 11 14.15 2.40 -7.79
N LEU A 12 14.00 1.57 -8.83
CA LEU A 12 12.82 0.70 -9.02
C LEU A 12 12.64 -0.29 -7.87
N ILE A 13 13.72 -0.92 -7.40
CA ILE A 13 13.67 -1.86 -6.28
C ILE A 13 13.30 -1.14 -4.97
N ALA A 14 13.91 0.01 -4.71
CA ALA A 14 13.63 0.80 -3.51
C ALA A 14 12.17 1.29 -3.48
N PHE A 15 11.68 1.86 -4.59
CA PHE A 15 10.29 2.27 -4.71
C PHE A 15 9.33 1.09 -4.66
N GLY A 16 9.64 -0.02 -5.34
CA GLY A 16 8.82 -1.23 -5.30
C GLY A 16 8.67 -1.77 -3.88
N THR A 17 9.76 -1.82 -3.12
CA THR A 17 9.76 -2.23 -1.71
C THR A 17 8.93 -1.26 -0.84
N PHE A 18 9.08 0.04 -1.06
CA PHE A 18 8.28 1.06 -0.36
C PHE A 18 6.78 0.90 -0.63
N PHE A 19 6.39 0.63 -1.88
CA PHE A 19 5.00 0.40 -2.25
C PHE A 19 4.43 -0.87 -1.62
N VAL A 20 5.18 -1.97 -1.60
CA VAL A 20 4.78 -3.19 -0.87
C VAL A 20 4.58 -2.87 0.61
N TRP A 21 5.54 -2.22 1.24
CA TRP A 21 5.48 -1.88 2.66
C TRP A 21 4.26 -1.02 2.99
N ARG A 22 4.00 0.04 2.21
CA ARG A 22 2.83 0.91 2.39
C ARG A 22 1.51 0.17 2.13
N GLY A 23 1.48 -0.75 1.17
CA GLY A 23 0.34 -1.61 0.91
C GLY A 23 0.03 -2.56 2.07
N VAL A 24 1.07 -3.18 2.65
CA VAL A 24 0.96 -4.04 3.85
C VAL A 24 0.52 -3.23 5.06
N ASP A 25 1.11 -2.06 5.31
CA ASP A 25 0.76 -1.22 6.45
C ASP A 25 -0.68 -0.70 6.34
N GLY A 26 -1.10 -0.27 5.15
CA GLY A 26 -2.49 0.08 4.87
C GLY A 26 -3.46 -1.09 5.10
N TRP A 27 -3.04 -2.32 4.79
CA TRP A 27 -3.84 -3.52 5.10
C TRP A 27 -3.88 -3.84 6.59
N LYS A 28 -2.79 -3.61 7.31
CA LYS A 28 -2.66 -3.85 8.75
C LYS A 28 -3.48 -2.86 9.55
N GLN A 29 -3.41 -1.56 9.23
CA GLN A 29 -4.25 -0.52 9.84
C GLN A 29 -5.75 -0.83 9.65
N ARG A 30 -6.15 -1.30 8.46
CA ARG A 30 -7.52 -1.76 8.19
C ARG A 30 -7.93 -2.97 9.02
N ARG A 31 -7.06 -3.98 9.13
CA ARG A 31 -7.35 -5.17 9.94
C ARG A 31 -7.47 -4.80 11.43
N SER A 32 -6.64 -3.87 11.91
CA SER A 32 -6.71 -3.36 13.28
C SER A 32 -8.00 -2.55 13.52
N GLY A 33 -8.43 -1.73 12.56
CA GLY A 33 -9.74 -1.06 12.62
C GLY A 33 -10.92 -2.03 12.60
N ARG A 34 -10.80 -3.16 11.88
CA ARG A 34 -11.84 -4.21 11.85
C ARG A 34 -11.93 -5.04 13.13
N LEU A 35 -10.80 -5.28 13.80
CA LEU A 35 -10.78 -5.92 15.12
C LEU A 35 -11.36 -4.97 16.18
N GLY A 36 -11.04 -3.68 16.09
CA GLY A 36 -11.63 -2.63 16.92
C GLY A 36 -13.13 -2.48 16.77
N LEU A 37 -13.71 -2.65 15.57
CA LEU A 37 -15.18 -2.56 15.36
C LEU A 37 -16.02 -3.60 16.14
N ASN A 38 -15.43 -4.73 16.54
CA ASN A 38 -16.11 -5.69 17.40
C ASN A 38 -15.99 -5.38 18.90
N GLU A 39 -14.97 -4.61 19.32
CA GLU A 39 -14.78 -4.17 20.70
C GLU A 39 -15.29 -2.72 20.94
N SER A 40 -15.41 -1.90 19.90
CA SER A 40 -15.79 -0.48 19.98
C SER A 40 -17.27 -0.20 19.72
N ALA A 41 -18.09 -1.21 19.41
CA ALA A 41 -19.55 -1.06 19.40
C ALA A 41 -20.13 -0.78 20.81
N THR A 42 -19.33 -0.93 21.87
CA THR A 42 -19.75 -0.70 23.26
C THR A 42 -19.09 0.51 23.91
N PHE A 43 -18.08 1.15 23.31
CA PHE A 43 -17.40 2.30 23.91
C PHE A 43 -17.28 3.46 22.93
N ASN A 44 -18.28 4.34 23.03
CA ASN A 44 -18.44 5.59 22.31
C ASN A 44 -17.48 6.65 22.89
N ASP A 45 -16.80 7.45 22.06
CA ASP A 45 -16.56 8.87 22.34
C ASP A 45 -15.95 9.61 21.13
N GLY A 46 -16.79 10.40 20.45
CA GLY A 46 -16.38 11.73 19.97
C GLY A 46 -15.59 11.88 18.67
N LYS A 47 -15.34 10.83 17.88
CA LYS A 47 -14.86 10.99 16.51
C LYS A 47 -15.69 10.15 15.57
N VAL A 48 -16.65 10.82 14.94
CA VAL A 48 -17.20 10.36 13.66
C VAL A 48 -15.99 10.31 12.72
N ASP A 49 -15.33 9.17 12.64
CA ASP A 49 -14.48 8.85 11.51
C ASP A 49 -15.35 9.11 10.30
N ASP A 50 -14.99 10.10 9.48
CA ASP A 50 -15.69 10.45 8.24
C ASP A 50 -15.85 9.15 7.44
N LEU A 51 -17.02 8.50 7.59
CA LEU A 51 -17.39 7.37 6.77
C LEU A 51 -17.37 7.93 5.35
N PRO A 52 -16.60 7.33 4.42
CA PRO A 52 -16.57 7.81 3.04
C PRO A 52 -18.01 7.90 2.55
N ALA A 53 -18.46 9.12 2.23
CA ALA A 53 -19.87 9.40 1.96
C ALA A 53 -20.38 8.60 0.76
N ASN A 54 -19.45 8.17 -0.10
CA ASN A 54 -19.75 7.47 -1.34
C ASN A 54 -19.23 6.01 -1.34
N ARG A 55 -20.03 5.07 -1.87
CA ARG A 55 -19.64 3.65 -2.06
C ARG A 55 -18.37 3.53 -2.90
N TRP A 56 -18.14 4.50 -3.78
CA TRP A 56 -16.97 4.59 -4.65
C TRP A 56 -15.68 4.91 -3.88
N GLU A 57 -15.72 5.89 -2.97
CA GLU A 57 -14.57 6.25 -2.12
C GLU A 57 -14.20 5.08 -1.21
N ARG A 58 -15.22 4.39 -0.69
CA ARG A 58 -15.06 3.16 0.10
C ARG A 58 -14.37 2.07 -0.71
N GLY A 59 -14.75 1.90 -1.98
CA GLY A 59 -14.11 0.98 -2.92
C GLY A 59 -12.64 1.35 -3.20
N MET A 60 -12.37 2.62 -3.49
CA MET A 60 -11.02 3.14 -3.69
C MET A 60 -10.12 2.93 -2.47
N THR A 61 -10.68 3.01 -1.27
CA THR A 61 -9.93 2.69 -0.06
C THR A 61 -9.45 1.23 -0.12
N TYR A 62 -10.25 0.26 -0.58
CA TYR A 62 -9.82 -1.14 -0.72
C TYR A 62 -8.88 -1.37 -1.90
N ILE A 63 -9.14 -0.70 -3.02
CA ILE A 63 -8.37 -0.88 -4.25
C ILE A 63 -6.94 -0.34 -4.10
N GLN A 64 -6.75 0.78 -3.40
CA GLN A 64 -5.43 1.42 -3.26
C GLN A 64 -4.33 0.50 -2.67
N PRO A 65 -4.50 -0.15 -1.50
CA PRO A 65 -3.47 -1.04 -0.96
C PRO A 65 -3.30 -2.32 -1.80
N VAL A 66 -4.36 -2.82 -2.47
CA VAL A 66 -4.25 -3.94 -3.42
C VAL A 66 -3.37 -3.54 -4.61
N LEU A 67 -3.64 -2.37 -5.19
CA LEU A 67 -2.85 -1.85 -6.30
C LEU A 67 -1.40 -1.62 -5.86
N MET A 68 -1.15 -1.06 -4.67
CA MET A 68 0.21 -0.90 -4.14
C MET A 68 0.93 -2.24 -3.96
N LEU A 69 0.24 -3.27 -3.45
CA LEU A 69 0.76 -4.62 -3.30
C LEU A 69 1.01 -5.33 -4.64
N ALA A 70 0.29 -4.99 -5.69
CA ALA A 70 0.52 -5.50 -7.04
C ALA A 70 1.64 -4.74 -7.77
N PHE A 71 1.69 -3.41 -7.63
CA PHE A 71 2.68 -2.56 -8.29
C PHE A 71 4.08 -2.75 -7.70
N GLY A 72 4.19 -2.95 -6.39
CA GLY A 72 5.47 -3.13 -5.71
C GLY A 72 6.32 -4.27 -6.28
N PRO A 73 5.79 -5.51 -6.36
CA PRO A 73 6.49 -6.65 -6.96
C PRO A 73 6.83 -6.45 -8.43
N ILE A 74 5.95 -5.79 -9.20
CA ILE A 74 6.21 -5.46 -10.62
C ILE A 74 7.42 -4.53 -10.72
N MET A 75 7.49 -3.47 -9.90
CA MET A 75 8.64 -2.55 -9.90
C MET A 75 9.93 -3.23 -9.44
N ILE A 76 9.87 -4.09 -8.43
CA ILE A 76 11.04 -4.88 -8.00
C ILE A 76 11.51 -5.78 -9.14
N GLY A 77 10.60 -6.50 -9.80
CA GLY A 77 10.92 -7.36 -10.94
C GLY A 77 11.57 -6.60 -12.08
N LEU A 78 11.00 -5.44 -12.46
CA LEU A 78 11.58 -4.57 -13.49
C LEU A 78 12.96 -4.03 -13.10
N GLY A 79 13.15 -3.65 -11.84
CA GLY A 79 14.45 -3.19 -11.34
C GLY A 79 15.50 -4.29 -11.35
N LEU A 80 15.11 -5.53 -11.01
CA LEU A 80 16.01 -6.69 -11.10
C LEU A 80 16.38 -6.99 -12.56
N ILE A 81 15.41 -7.03 -13.48
CA ILE A 81 15.67 -7.25 -14.91
C ILE A 81 16.68 -6.22 -15.42
N LEU A 82 16.44 -4.92 -15.14
CA LEU A 82 17.35 -3.84 -15.54
C LEU A 82 18.75 -3.93 -14.95
N LEU A 83 18.91 -4.51 -13.75
CA LEU A 83 20.24 -4.71 -13.15
C LEU A 83 20.96 -5.96 -13.66
N THR A 84 20.24 -6.84 -14.36
CA THR A 84 20.77 -8.10 -14.88
C THR A 84 21.13 -8.00 -16.37
N GLU A 85 20.59 -7.00 -17.08
CA GLU A 85 20.98 -6.59 -18.43
C GLU A 85 22.19 -5.64 -18.42
#